data_AF-A0A1Q3Z5I4-F1
#
_entry.id   AF-A0A1Q3Z5I4-F1
#
_cell.length_a   1.000
_cell.length_b   1.000
_cell.length_c   1.000
_cell.angle_alpha   90.00
_cell.angle_beta   90.00
_cell.angle_gamma   90.00
#
_symmetry.space_group_name_H-M   'P 1'
#
loop_
_entity.id
_entity.type
_entity.pdbx_description
1 polymer ?
#
loop_
_entity_poly.entity_id
_entity_poly.type
_entity_poly.pdbx_seq_one_letter_code
_entity_poly.pdbx_strand_id
1 'polypeptide(L)' 'MKRNPELAQAVRATAYFLWEQDGRPEGRSFDYWLRAKEIHLRQLAYDRWLAEGSPQGRDFDIWVEASKEIDEENGG' A
#
# COMPACT_ATOMS: atom_id res chain seq x y z
N MET A 1 -13.07 9.49 -7.61
CA MET A 1 -12.79 8.61 -6.46
C MET A 1 -12.06 9.44 -5.41
N LYS A 2 -12.28 9.20 -4.12
CA LYS A 2 -11.73 10.06 -3.05
C LYS A 2 -10.32 9.59 -2.72
N ARG A 3 -9.35 10.49 -2.80
CA ARG A 3 -8.01 10.34 -2.18
C ARG A 3 -8.21 9.88 -0.73
N ASN A 4 -7.54 8.80 -0.32
CA ASN A 4 -7.59 8.31 1.05
C ASN A 4 -6.36 8.85 1.83
N PRO A 5 -6.48 10.00 2.52
CA PRO A 5 -5.34 10.64 3.19
C PRO A 5 -4.79 9.80 4.34
N GLU A 6 -5.62 8.97 4.96
CA GLU A 6 -5.24 8.07 6.06
C GLU A 6 -4.34 6.94 5.56
N LEU A 7 -4.68 6.34 4.41
CA LEU A 7 -3.86 5.33 3.75
C LEU A 7 -2.49 5.89 3.35
N ALA A 8 -2.46 7.08 2.75
CA ALA A 8 -1.19 7.74 2.39
C ALA A 8 -0.32 8.03 3.62
N GLN A 9 -0.93 8.43 4.74
CA GLN A 9 -0.21 8.62 6.00
C GLN A 9 0.33 7.29 6.55
N ALA A 10 -0.45 6.22 6.48
CA ALA A 10 -0.05 4.88 6.91
C ALA A 10 1.13 4.35 6.09
N VAL A 11 1.11 4.51 4.76
CA VAL A 11 2.22 4.12 3.86
C VAL A 11 3.50 4.86 4.24
N ARG A 12 3.43 6.19 4.44
CA ARG A 12 4.61 6.99 4.85
C ARG A 12 5.13 6.60 6.23
N ALA A 13 4.24 6.33 7.19
CA ALA A 13 4.63 5.90 8.52
C ALA A 13 5.34 4.54 8.50
N THR A 14 4.81 3.57 7.73
CA THR A 14 5.45 2.26 7.53
C THR A 14 6.80 2.40 6.83
N ALA A 15 6.90 3.24 5.79
CA ALA A 15 8.16 3.49 5.09
C ALA A 15 9.22 4.06 6.03
N TYR A 16 8.85 5.05 6.85
CA TYR A 16 9.74 5.64 7.85
C TYR A 16 10.19 4.62 8.89
N PHE A 17 9.27 3.79 9.38
CA PHE A 17 9.58 2.74 10.34
C PHE A 17 10.57 1.72 9.77
N LEU A 18 10.36 1.24 8.55
CA LEU A 18 11.28 0.29 7.89
C LEU A 18 12.66 0.92 7.64
N TRP A 19 12.69 2.19 7.22
CA TRP A 19 13.93 2.93 7.01
C TRP A 19 14.69 3.16 8.32
N GLU A 20 13.99 3.47 9.40
CA GLU A 20 14.58 3.64 10.73
C GLU A 20 15.13 2.31 11.28
N GLN A 21 14.40 1.21 11.13
CA GLN A 21 14.85 -0.13 11.55
C GLN A 21 16.15 -0.57 10.85
N ASP A 22 16.32 -0.23 9.58
CA ASP A 22 17.52 -0.53 8.80
C ASP A 22 18.69 0.45 9.07
N GLY A 23 18.58 1.33 10.08
CA GLY A 23 19.65 2.22 10.50
C GLY A 23 19.71 3.53 9.70
N ARG A 24 18.59 3.97 9.12
CA ARG A 24 18.46 5.24 8.39
C ARG A 24 19.43 5.38 7.20
N PRO A 25 19.51 4.39 6.29
CA PRO A 25 20.42 4.47 5.15
C PRO A 25 20.06 5.66 4.23
N GLU A 26 21.04 6.49 3.92
CA GLU A 26 20.86 7.62 3.01
C GLU A 26 20.55 7.15 1.58
N GLY A 27 19.76 7.95 0.85
CA GLY A 27 19.45 7.72 -0.56
C GLY A 27 18.50 6.56 -0.88
N ARG A 28 18.05 5.78 0.12
CA ARG A 28 17.16 4.62 -0.07
C ARG A 28 15.71 4.82 0.37
N SER A 29 15.33 6.03 0.76
CA SER A 29 13.98 6.34 1.25
C SER A 29 12.87 5.94 0.27
N PHE A 30 13.10 6.06 -1.03
CA PHE A 30 12.15 5.63 -2.06
C PHE A 30 11.90 4.12 -2.08
N ASP A 31 12.94 3.30 -1.88
CA ASP A 31 12.81 1.85 -1.82
C ASP A 31 11.95 1.41 -0.64
N TYR A 32 12.10 2.07 0.51
CA TYR A 32 11.26 1.81 1.69
C TYR A 32 9.82 2.28 1.48
N TRP A 33 9.61 3.38 0.76
CA TRP A 33 8.27 3.81 0.37
C TRP A 33 7.59 2.80 -0.55
N LEU A 34 8.30 2.25 -1.55
CA LEU A 34 7.78 1.18 -2.41
C LEU A 34 7.44 -0.08 -1.62
N ARG A 35 8.30 -0.52 -0.71
CA ARG A 35 8.02 -1.68 0.15
C ARG A 35 6.79 -1.46 1.05
N ALA A 36 6.69 -0.29 1.67
CA ALA A 36 5.53 0.06 2.49
C ALA A 36 4.24 0.06 1.66
N LYS A 37 4.31 0.61 0.44
CA LYS A 37 3.21 0.63 -0.51
C LYS A 37 2.74 -0.79 -0.86
N GLU A 38 3.66 -1.71 -1.14
CA GLU A 38 3.33 -3.12 -1.41
C GLU A 38 2.67 -3.83 -0.20
N ILE A 39 3.14 -3.56 1.01
CA ILE A 39 2.54 -4.09 2.25
C ILE A 39 1.08 -3.65 2.37
N HIS A 40 0.82 -2.34 2.23
CA HIS A 40 -0.54 -1.79 2.32
C HIS A 40 -1.44 -2.25 1.17
N LEU A 41 -0.89 -2.39 -0.04
CA LEU A 41 -1.62 -2.93 -1.20
C LEU A 41 -2.12 -4.35 -0.92
N ARG A 42 -1.22 -5.20 -0.43
CA ARG A 42 -1.56 -6.58 -0.11
C ARG A 42 -2.60 -6.66 1.01
N GLN A 43 -2.46 -5.82 2.04
CA GLN A 43 -3.43 -5.75 3.13
C GLN A 43 -4.81 -5.34 2.63
N LEU A 44 -4.90 -4.25 1.87
CA LEU A 44 -6.16 -3.75 1.31
C LEU A 44 -6.83 -4.76 0.39
N ALA A 45 -6.06 -5.41 -0.49
CA ALA A 45 -6.57 -6.45 -1.37
C ALA A 45 -7.09 -7.66 -0.57
N TYR A 46 -6.36 -8.07 0.47
CA TYR A 46 -6.76 -9.18 1.33
C TYR A 46 -8.03 -8.87 2.13
N ASP A 47 -8.12 -7.67 2.71
CA ASP A 47 -9.28 -7.25 3.49
C ASP A 47 -10.55 -7.17 2.62
N ARG A 48 -10.42 -6.68 1.38
CA ARG A 48 -11.51 -6.69 0.40
C ARG A 48 -11.91 -8.10 0.00
N TRP A 49 -10.94 -8.97 -0.29
CA TRP A 49 -11.22 -10.36 -0.60
C TRP A 49 -11.93 -11.08 0.54
N LEU A 50 -11.54 -10.81 1.79
CA LEU A 50 -12.21 -11.36 2.97
C LEU A 50 -13.64 -10.79 3.12
N ALA A 51 -13.83 -9.48 2.90
CA ALA A 51 -15.13 -8.83 2.98
C ALA A 51 -16.12 -9.33 1.91
N GLU A 52 -15.63 -9.73 0.73
CA GLU A 52 -16.44 -10.36 -0.32
C GLU A 52 -16.76 -11.85 -0.06
N GLY A 53 -16.28 -12.42 1.06
CA GLY A 53 -16.52 -13.83 1.41
C GLY A 53 -15.56 -14.81 0.74
N SER A 54 -14.33 -14.36 0.48
CA SER A 54 -13.27 -15.19 -0.10
C SER A 54 -13.58 -15.77 -1.49
N PRO A 55 -14.06 -14.97 -2.46
CA PRO A 55 -14.40 -15.45 -3.79
C PRO A 55 -13.17 -15.98 -4.52
N GLN A 56 -13.27 -17.18 -5.11
CA GLN A 56 -12.23 -17.72 -5.99
C GLN A 56 -12.29 -17.02 -7.36
N GLY A 57 -11.12 -16.66 -7.92
CA GLY A 57 -10.99 -16.09 -9.27
C GLY A 57 -11.26 -14.59 -9.40
N ARG A 58 -11.48 -13.87 -8.28
CA ARG A 58 -11.59 -12.40 -8.23
C ARG A 58 -10.35 -11.73 -7.65
N ASP A 59 -9.31 -12.51 -7.36
CA ASP A 59 -8.04 -12.07 -6.81
C ASP A 59 -7.37 -11.00 -7.67
N PHE A 60 -7.39 -11.15 -9.00
CA PHE A 60 -6.83 -10.16 -9.91
C PHE A 60 -7.60 -8.83 -9.90
N ASP A 61 -8.93 -8.88 -9.96
CA ASP A 61 -9.77 -7.68 -9.97
C ASP A 61 -9.62 -6.89 -8.66
N ILE A 62 -9.65 -7.60 -7.53
CA ILE A 62 -9.46 -7.00 -6.19
C ILE A 62 -8.07 -6.37 -6.07
N TRP A 63 -7.03 -7.02 -6.61
CA TRP A 63 -5.67 -6.48 -6.62
C TRP A 63 -5.58 -5.20 -7.45
N VAL A 64 -6.17 -5.17 -8.64
CA VAL A 64 -6.19 -3.97 -9.52
C VAL A 64 -6.94 -2.81 -8.87
N GLU A 65 -8.07 -3.09 -8.23
CA GLU A 65 -8.85 -2.05 -7.54
C GLU A 65 -8.12 -1.52 -6.31
N ALA A 66 -7.40 -2.36 -5.56
CA ALA A 66 -6.59 -1.93 -4.42
C ALA A 66 -5.37 -1.12 -4.87
N SER A 67 -4.74 -1.48 -6.00
CA SER A 67 -3.61 -0.73 -6.57
C SER A 67 -4.01 0.69 -6.93
N LYS A 68 -5.18 0.86 -7.56
CA LYS A 68 -5.71 2.18 -7.95
C LYS A 68 -5.89 3.11 -6.75
N GLU A 69 -6.34 2.59 -5.61
CA GLU A 69 -6.54 3.41 -4.39
C GLU A 69 -5.20 3.94 -3.83
N ILE A 70 -4.14 3.15 -3.96
CA ILE A 70 -2.81 3.51 -3.48
C ILE A 70 -2.05 4.40 -4.49
N ASP A 71 -2.22 4.16 -5.80
CA ASP A 71 -1.51 4.91 -6.85
C ASP A 71 -1.97 6.36 -7.03
N GLU A 72 -3.19 6.71 -6.58
CA GLU A 72 -3.70 8.10 -6.57
C GLU A 72 -2.87 9.08 -5.69
N GLU A 73 -1.84 8.60 -4.99
CA GLU A 73 -0.85 9.43 -4.28
C GLU A 73 0.13 10.16 -5.23
N ASN A 74 0.51 9.58 -6.39
CA ASN A 74 1.62 10.10 -7.22
C ASN A 74 1.24 11.03 -8.39
N GLY A 75 -0.04 11.35 -8.57
CA GLY A 75 -0.48 12.36 -9.53
C GLY A 75 -0.40 13.76 -8.93
N GLY A 76 0.78 14.36 -8.95
CA GLY A 76 1.05 15.77 -8.63
C GLY A 76 1.76 16.45 -9.77
#